data_AF-G7J9F4-F1
#
_entry.id   AF-G7J9F4-F1
#
_cell.length_a   1.000
_cell.length_b   1.000
_cell.length_c   1.000
_cell.angle_alpha   90.00
_cell.angle_beta   90.00
_cell.angle_gamma   90.00
#
_symmetry.space_group_name_H-M   'P 1'
#
loop_
_entity.id
_entity.type
_entity.pdbx_description
1 polymer ?
#
loop_
_entity_poly.entity_id
_entity_poly.type
_entity_poly.pdbx_seq_one_letter_code
_entity_poly.pdbx_strand_id
1 'polypeptide(L)' 'MLQIISLSPSDVKIPFKFQRRQFPLVVSFAMTVNKSQGQSLKNLYVAISKVTSKDRLKILMSDD' A
#
# COMPACT_ATOMS: atom_id res chain seq x y z
N MET A 1 7.43 -20.05 -8.62
CA MET A 1 5.99 -20.05 -8.98
C MET A 1 5.29 -19.04 -8.10
N LEU A 2 4.79 -17.94 -8.66
CA LEU A 2 4.19 -16.84 -7.90
C LEU A 2 2.78 -17.25 -7.43
N GLN A 3 2.54 -17.26 -6.11
CA GLN A 3 1.24 -17.63 -5.54
C GLN A 3 0.18 -16.57 -5.86
N ILE A 4 -0.93 -16.99 -6.46
CA ILE A 4 -2.13 -16.15 -6.62
C ILE A 4 -2.86 -16.13 -5.28
N ILE A 5 -3.08 -14.94 -4.72
CA ILE A 5 -3.80 -14.78 -3.45
C ILE A 5 -5.29 -14.60 -3.76
N SER A 6 -6.13 -15.48 -3.22
CA SER A 6 -7.60 -15.35 -3.32
C SER A 6 -8.10 -14.69 -2.05
N LEU A 7 -8.63 -13.46 -2.15
CA LEU A 7 -9.31 -12.78 -1.05
C LEU A 7 -10.82 -12.88 -1.26
N SER A 8 -11.50 -13.44 -0.27
CA SER A 8 -12.96 -13.41 -0.16
C SER A 8 -13.33 -12.48 0.99
N PRO A 9 -14.29 -11.56 0.83
CA PRO A 9 -14.80 -10.80 1.96
C PRO A 9 -15.54 -11.74 2.92
N SER A 10 -15.37 -11.53 4.23
CA SER A 10 -16.01 -12.31 5.28
C SER A 10 -17.48 -11.94 5.52
N ASP A 11 -17.93 -10.81 4.97
CA ASP A 11 -19.26 -10.26 5.19
C ASP A 11 -20.28 -10.85 4.20
N VAL A 12 -21.32 -11.49 4.73
CA VAL A 12 -22.26 -12.37 4.00
C VAL A 12 -23.44 -11.59 3.38
N LYS A 13 -23.47 -10.27 3.49
CA LYS A 13 -24.60 -9.42 3.01
C LYS A 13 -24.54 -9.03 1.53
N ILE A 14 -23.81 -9.78 0.71
CA ILE A 14 -23.78 -9.59 -0.75
C ILE A 14 -24.40 -10.80 -1.44
N PRO A 15 -25.28 -10.61 -2.44
CA PRO A 15 -26.04 -11.70 -3.06
C PRO A 15 -25.18 -12.63 -3.95
N PHE A 16 -23.86 -12.46 -3.96
CA PHE A 16 -22.92 -13.29 -4.69
C PHE A 16 -21.58 -13.41 -3.95
N LYS A 17 -20.87 -14.51 -4.17
CA LYS A 17 -19.54 -14.74 -3.61
C LYS A 17 -18.50 -13.91 -4.37
N PHE A 18 -18.00 -12.84 -3.76
CA PHE A 18 -16.91 -12.06 -4.32
C PHE A 18 -15.56 -12.76 -4.06
N GLN A 19 -14.80 -13.03 -5.12
CA GLN A 19 -13.45 -13.61 -5.04
C GLN A 19 -12.48 -12.71 -5.79
N ARG A 20 -11.55 -12.08 -5.07
CA ARG A 20 -10.50 -11.25 -5.66
C ARG A 20 -9.23 -12.09 -5.82
N ARG A 21 -8.83 -12.35 -7.06
CA ARG A 21 -7.54 -12.98 -7.37
C ARG A 21 -6.49 -11.88 -7.58
N GLN A 22 -5.57 -11.75 -6.63
CA GLN A 22 -4.47 -10.79 -6.71
C GLN A 22 -3.20 -11.51 -7.15
N PHE A 23 -2.60 -11.05 -8.25
CA PHE A 23 -1.24 -11.43 -8.59
C PHE A 23 -0.26 -10.68 -7.67
N PRO A 24 0.77 -11.35 -7.12
CA PRO A 24 1.73 -10.75 -6.21
C PRO A 24 2.81 -9.97 -6.98
N LEU A 25 2.42 -9.23 -8.02
CA LEU A 25 3.30 -8.39 -8.83
C LEU A 25 2.65 -7.04 -9.01
N VAL A 26 3.37 -5.98 -8.66
CA VAL A 26 2.98 -4.60 -8.91
C VAL A 26 4.19 -3.89 -9.50
N VAL A 27 4.16 -3.59 -10.80
CA VAL A 27 5.18 -2.75 -11.43
C VAL A 27 4.83 -1.30 -11.10
N SER A 28 5.70 -0.60 -10.36
CA SER A 28 5.42 0.75 -9.89
C SER A 28 6.70 1.57 -9.80
N PHE A 29 6.75 2.69 -10.54
CA PHE A 29 7.77 3.72 -10.40
C PHE A 29 7.49 4.68 -9.24
N ALA A 30 6.20 4.85 -8.90
CA ALA A 30 5.74 5.65 -7.80
C ALA A 30 4.57 4.95 -7.10
N MET A 31 4.66 4.88 -5.78
CA MET A 31 3.65 4.29 -4.90
C MET A 31 3.26 5.28 -3.82
N THR A 32 2.00 5.23 -3.41
CA THR A 32 1.53 6.01 -2.27
C THR A 32 2.12 5.44 -0.98
N VAL A 33 2.40 6.29 0.01
CA VAL A 33 3.02 5.89 1.30
C VAL A 33 2.30 4.68 1.95
N ASN A 34 0.97 4.68 1.99
CA ASN A 34 0.20 3.56 2.58
C ASN A 34 0.41 2.23 1.85
N LYS A 35 0.78 2.25 0.56
CA LYS A 35 1.06 1.04 -0.22
C LYS A 35 2.49 0.54 0.00
N SER A 36 3.43 1.43 0.34
CA SER A 36 4.83 1.09 0.60
C SER A 36 5.11 0.73 2.06
N GLN A 37 4.18 1.00 2.97
CA GLN A 37 4.37 0.72 4.39
C GLN A 37 4.70 -0.76 4.64
N GLY A 38 5.74 -1.01 5.44
CA GLY A 38 6.22 -2.36 5.74
C GLY A 38 7.12 -2.97 4.67
N GLN A 39 7.49 -2.23 3.62
CA GLN A 39 8.46 -2.66 2.61
C GLN A 39 9.79 -1.92 2.78
N SER A 40 10.90 -2.66 2.64
CA SER A 40 12.24 -2.07 2.60
C SER A 40 12.57 -1.63 1.17
N LEU A 41 12.86 -0.34 0.97
CA LEU A 41 13.24 0.24 -0.32
C LEU A 41 14.65 0.82 -0.22
N LYS A 42 15.51 0.51 -1.20
CA LYS A 42 16.91 0.95 -1.19
C LYS A 42 17.09 2.43 -1.52
N ASN A 43 16.43 2.90 -2.59
CA ASN A 43 16.49 4.29 -3.05
C ASN A 43 15.05 4.77 -3.32
N LEU A 44 14.66 5.90 -2.73
CA LEU A 44 13.32 6.46 -2.86
C LEU A 44 13.38 7.99 -2.93
N TYR A 45 12.46 8.57 -3.71
CA TYR A 45 12.11 9.98 -3.65
C TYR A 45 10.70 10.13 -3.08
N VAL A 46 10.53 10.99 -2.08
CA VAL A 46 9.23 11.27 -1.47
C VAL A 46 8.71 12.62 -1.95
N ALA A 47 7.62 12.61 -2.72
CA ALA A 47 6.93 13.81 -3.16
C ALA A 47 5.75 14.12 -2.23
N ILE A 48 5.74 15.32 -1.64
CA ILE A 48 4.70 15.77 -0.70
C ILE A 48 3.91 16.91 -1.35
N SER A 49 2.65 16.65 -1.73
CA SER A 49 1.80 17.64 -2.43
C SER A 49 0.56 18.08 -1.65
N LYS A 50 0.14 17.33 -0.64
CA LYS A 50 -1.12 17.56 0.09
C LYS A 50 -0.98 18.36 1.38
N VAL A 51 0.24 18.69 1.79
CA VAL A 51 0.48 19.45 3.03
C VAL A 51 0.35 20.94 2.73
N THR A 52 -0.53 21.63 3.45
CA THR A 52 -0.81 23.06 3.28
C THR A 52 0.16 23.97 4.03
N SER A 53 0.79 23.47 5.09
CA SER A 53 1.77 24.23 5.90
C SER A 53 2.86 23.30 6.45
N LYS A 54 4.10 23.76 6.49
CA LYS A 54 5.26 22.96 6.94
C LYS A 54 5.08 22.41 8.36
N ASP A 55 4.50 23.19 9.27
CA ASP A 55 4.31 22.79 10.69
C ASP A 55 3.35 21.61 10.88
N ARG A 56 2.54 21.29 9.86
CA ARG A 56 1.62 20.14 9.84
C ARG A 56 2.29 18.86 9.32
N LEU A 57 3.52 18.94 8.81
CA LEU A 57 4.32 17.80 8.42
C LEU A 57 5.22 17.37 9.58
N LYS A 58 5.01 16.15 10.06
CA LYS A 58 5.87 15.52 11.06
C LYS A 58 6.48 14.27 10.44
N ILE A 59 7.81 14.17 10.49
CA ILE A 59 8.56 13.01 10.04
C ILE A 59 8.95 12.25 11.30
N LEU A 60 8.46 11.02 11.42
CA LEU A 60 8.83 10.10 12.49
C LEU A 60 9.80 9.10 11.87
N MET A 61 11.05 9.13 12.31
CA MET A 61 12.04 8.10 12.00
C MET A 61 12.09 7.17 13.21
N SER A 62 11.84 5.89 12.99
CA SER A 62 12.17 4.87 13.98
C SER A 62 13.63 4.51 13.76
N ASP A 63 14.48 4.75 14.76
CA ASP A 63 15.80 4.14 14.79
C ASP A 63 15.60 2.67 15.18
N ASP A 64 15.99 1.75 14.30
CA ASP A 64 16.13 0.33 14.65
C ASP A 64 17.37 0.12 15.54
#